data_AF-A0A7C6L4L3-F1
#
_entry.id   AF-A0A7C6L4L3-F1
#
_cell.length_a   1.000
_cell.length_b   1.000
_cell.length_c   1.000
_cell.angle_alpha   90.00
_cell.angle_beta   90.00
_cell.angle_gamma   90.00
#
_symmetry.space_group_name_H-M   'P 1'
#
loop_
_entity.id
_entity.type
_entity.pdbx_description
1 polymer ?
#
loop_
_entity_poly.entity_id
_entity_poly.type
_entity_poly.pdbx_seq_one_letter_code
_entity_poly.pdbx_strand_id
1 'polypeptide(L)'
;MKWIKIISGISALLFMVTACGDNKNSSQQGQPEKYPTILLNNQNIVLESVYPVTIKGKEDIEIRPRIDGFIKDIYVDEGAIVKKGQSLFKIDSPLAEQSLTSA
;
A
#
# COMPACT_ATOMS: atom_id res chain seq x y z
N MET A 1 31.75 -63.82 77.62
CA MET A 1 32.38 -62.69 76.89
C MET A 1 32.66 -62.94 75.39
N LYS A 2 31.99 -63.90 74.72
CA LYS A 2 32.14 -64.14 73.27
C LYS A 2 31.05 -63.47 72.41
N TRP A 3 29.89 -63.16 73.00
CA TRP A 3 28.73 -62.62 72.28
C TRP A 3 28.80 -61.10 72.05
N ILE A 4 29.53 -60.35 72.91
CA ILE A 4 29.77 -58.91 72.73
C ILE A 4 30.53 -58.61 71.41
N LYS A 5 31.45 -59.50 71.00
CA LYS A 5 32.22 -59.32 69.76
C LYS A 5 31.41 -59.58 68.49
N ILE A 6 30.36 -60.41 68.58
CA ILE A 6 29.47 -60.73 67.45
C ILE A 6 28.48 -59.57 67.23
N ILE A 7 27.99 -58.93 68.31
CA ILE A 7 27.07 -57.80 68.25
C ILE A 7 27.78 -56.54 67.68
N SER A 8 29.05 -56.32 68.05
CA SER A 8 29.85 -55.21 67.51
C SER A 8 30.11 -55.32 66.00
N GLY A 9 30.30 -56.54 65.48
CA GLY A 9 30.49 -56.78 64.05
C GLY A 9 29.24 -56.54 63.20
N ILE A 10 28.05 -56.92 63.70
CA ILE A 10 26.77 -56.72 63.00
C ILE A 10 26.39 -55.23 62.94
N SER A 11 26.68 -54.46 63.98
CA SER A 11 26.43 -53.02 63.99
C SER A 11 27.30 -52.26 62.98
N ALA A 12 28.55 -52.69 62.76
CA ALA A 12 29.43 -52.09 61.77
C ALA A 12 28.97 -52.40 60.33
N LEU A 13 28.41 -53.59 60.11
CA LEU A 13 27.87 -53.99 58.82
C LEU A 13 26.57 -53.24 58.46
N LEU A 14 25.72 -52.93 59.45
CA LEU A 14 24.51 -52.12 59.22
C LEU A 14 24.84 -50.67 58.81
N PHE A 15 25.89 -50.07 59.37
CA PHE A 15 26.31 -48.71 59.01
C PHE A 15 26.90 -48.61 57.59
N MET A 16 27.44 -49.70 57.05
CA MET A 16 27.99 -49.73 55.68
C MET A 16 26.89 -49.75 54.60
N VAL A 17 25.69 -50.24 54.90
CA VAL A 17 24.58 -50.33 53.93
C VAL A 17 23.85 -48.99 53.75
N THR A 18 23.91 -48.08 54.73
CA THR A 18 23.30 -46.74 54.64
C THR A 18 24.16 -45.71 53.90
N ALA A 19 25.39 -46.04 53.53
CA ALA A 19 26.30 -45.15 52.80
C ALA A 19 26.11 -45.19 51.26
N CYS A 20 25.23 -46.07 50.75
CA CYS A 20 24.83 -46.05 49.35
C CYS A 20 23.74 -44.98 49.16
N GLY A 21 24.19 -43.74 48.94
CA GLY A 21 23.32 -42.60 48.69
C GLY A 21 22.55 -42.75 47.38
N ASP A 22 21.23 -42.68 47.46
CA ASP A 22 20.33 -42.53 46.33
C ASP A 22 20.51 -41.12 45.75
N ASN A 23 21.41 -41.00 44.76
CA ASN A 23 21.62 -39.76 44.01
C ASN A 23 20.41 -39.51 43.10
N LYS A 24 19.29 -39.08 43.69
CA LYS A 24 18.20 -38.44 42.96
C LYS A 24 18.65 -37.06 42.51
N ASN A 25 19.49 -37.03 41.48
CA ASN A 25 19.58 -35.88 40.59
C ASN A 25 18.26 -35.81 39.82
N SER A 26 17.25 -35.22 40.45
CA SER A 26 16.12 -34.67 39.71
C SER A 26 16.66 -33.49 38.94
N SER A 27 17.08 -33.74 37.69
CA SER A 27 17.20 -32.69 36.70
C SER A 27 15.84 -32.01 36.58
N GLN A 28 15.68 -30.86 37.25
CA GLN A 28 14.64 -29.92 36.90
C GLN A 28 14.96 -29.44 35.49
N GLN A 29 14.45 -30.15 34.48
CA GLN A 29 14.27 -29.58 33.16
C GLN A 29 13.33 -28.39 33.35
N GLY A 30 13.89 -27.19 33.37
CA GLY A 30 13.12 -25.95 33.39
C GLY A 30 12.10 -26.00 32.26
N GLN A 31 10.84 -25.74 32.60
CA GLN A 31 9.79 -25.72 31.58
C GLN A 31 10.13 -24.64 30.54
N PRO A 32 9.96 -24.92 29.24
CA PRO A 32 10.23 -23.92 28.21
C PRO A 32 9.37 -22.68 28.44
N GLU A 33 10.03 -21.53 28.46
CA GLU A 33 9.38 -20.22 28.62
C GLU A 33 8.39 -20.01 27.47
N LYS A 34 7.12 -19.80 27.81
CA LYS A 34 6.05 -19.60 26.83
C LYS A 34 5.97 -18.13 26.46
N TYR A 35 6.14 -17.86 25.18
CA TYR A 35 5.97 -16.53 24.61
C TYR A 35 4.59 -16.40 23.95
N PRO A 36 3.97 -15.21 23.98
CA PRO A 36 2.74 -14.97 23.26
C PRO A 36 3.00 -15.11 21.75
N THR A 37 2.20 -15.94 21.09
CA THR A 37 2.26 -16.13 19.64
C THR A 37 0.94 -15.72 19.00
N ILE A 38 1.00 -15.40 17.72
CA ILE A 38 -0.19 -15.19 16.89
C ILE A 38 -0.16 -16.16 15.73
N LEU A 39 -1.32 -16.74 15.41
CA LEU A 39 -1.49 -17.59 14.24
C LEU A 39 -1.78 -16.71 13.03
N LEU A 40 -0.97 -16.84 11.99
CA LEU A 40 -1.19 -16.14 10.73
C LEU A 40 -2.19 -16.93 9.87
N ASN A 41 -3.20 -16.25 9.37
CA ASN A 41 -4.16 -16.81 8.42
C ASN A 41 -3.96 -16.15 7.05
N ASN A 42 -4.06 -16.96 5.99
CA ASN A 42 -4.06 -16.43 4.64
C ASN A 42 -5.35 -15.66 4.40
N GLN A 43 -5.20 -14.44 3.89
CA GLN A 43 -6.30 -13.57 3.51
C GLN A 43 -6.06 -13.07 2.09
N ASN A 44 -7.11 -13.11 1.27
CA ASN A 44 -7.07 -12.51 -0.05
C ASN A 44 -7.33 -11.02 0.10
N ILE A 45 -6.41 -10.21 -0.41
CA ILE A 45 -6.53 -8.76 -0.43
C ILE A 45 -6.40 -8.26 -1.87
N VAL A 46 -7.17 -7.24 -2.21
CA VAL A 46 -7.03 -6.51 -3.47
C VAL A 46 -6.06 -5.36 -3.23
N LEU A 47 -5.00 -5.31 -4.04
CA LEU A 47 -4.06 -4.19 -4.03
C LEU A 47 -4.54 -3.15 -5.04
N GLU A 48 -4.89 -1.97 -4.55
CA GLU A 48 -5.30 -0.84 -5.39
C GLU A 48 -4.13 0.11 -5.59
N SER A 49 -3.95 0.57 -6.83
CA SER A 49 -2.98 1.62 -7.18
C SER A 49 -3.74 2.82 -7.73
N VAL A 50 -3.57 3.98 -7.07
CA VAL A 50 -4.20 5.23 -7.47
C VAL A 50 -3.17 6.10 -8.17
N TYR A 51 -3.46 6.51 -9.41
CA TYR A 51 -2.58 7.37 -10.19
C TYR A 51 -3.25 8.72 -10.42
N PRO A 52 -2.61 9.84 -10.06
CA PRO A 52 -3.15 11.16 -10.35
C PRO A 52 -3.13 11.41 -11.85
N VAL A 53 -4.25 11.92 -12.38
CA VAL A 53 -4.37 12.30 -13.79
C VAL A 53 -4.92 13.70 -13.92
N THR A 54 -4.51 14.41 -14.96
CA THR A 54 -5.11 15.68 -15.36
C THR A 54 -5.98 15.45 -16.57
N ILE A 55 -7.26 15.83 -16.49
CA ILE A 55 -8.19 15.74 -17.62
C ILE A 55 -8.00 16.97 -18.49
N LYS A 56 -7.90 16.76 -19.81
CA LYS A 56 -7.83 17.83 -20.81
C LYS A 56 -8.87 17.58 -21.89
N GLY A 57 -9.29 18.66 -22.57
CA GLY A 57 -10.08 18.55 -23.79
C GLY A 57 -9.34 17.69 -24.82
N LYS A 58 -10.08 16.94 -25.63
CA LYS A 58 -9.50 16.15 -26.71
C LYS A 58 -8.68 17.03 -27.66
N GLU A 59 -9.22 18.20 -27.94
CA GLU A 59 -8.61 19.25 -28.74
C GLU A 59 -8.89 20.59 -28.05
N ASP A 60 -7.88 21.44 -27.98
CA ASP A 60 -7.98 22.82 -27.52
C ASP A 60 -7.50 23.70 -28.67
N ILE A 61 -8.45 24.42 -29.29
CA ILE A 61 -8.21 25.16 -30.53
C ILE A 61 -8.64 26.61 -30.32
N GLU A 62 -7.66 27.50 -30.41
CA GLU A 62 -7.92 28.94 -30.44
C GLU A 62 -8.41 29.35 -31.84
N ILE A 63 -9.57 30.00 -31.89
CA ILE A 63 -10.12 30.53 -33.14
C ILE A 63 -9.57 31.94 -33.36
N ARG A 64 -8.88 32.13 -34.48
CA ARG A 64 -8.36 33.43 -34.92
C ARG A 64 -8.92 33.81 -36.29
N PRO A 65 -9.21 35.11 -36.53
CA PRO A 65 -9.62 35.57 -37.86
C PRO A 65 -8.47 35.37 -38.86
N ARG A 66 -8.82 35.03 -40.10
CA ARG A 66 -7.85 34.85 -41.20
C ARG A 66 -7.60 36.11 -42.03
N ILE A 67 -8.44 37.11 -41.84
CA ILE A 67 -8.40 38.38 -42.54
C ILE A 67 -8.41 39.51 -41.50
N ASP A 68 -7.76 40.61 -41.83
CA ASP A 68 -7.80 41.81 -41.00
C ASP A 68 -9.14 42.51 -41.15
N GLY A 69 -9.69 43.00 -40.05
CA GLY A 69 -10.99 43.67 -40.04
C GLY A 69 -11.54 43.82 -38.63
N PHE A 70 -12.78 44.31 -38.54
CA PHE A 70 -13.48 44.50 -37.27
C PHE A 70 -14.60 43.47 -37.12
N ILE A 71 -14.90 43.05 -35.88
CA ILE A 71 -16.06 42.19 -35.62
C ILE A 71 -17.32 43.02 -35.89
N LYS A 72 -18.14 42.55 -36.84
CA LYS A 72 -19.43 43.13 -37.20
C LYS A 72 -20.55 42.55 -36.36
N ASP A 73 -20.63 41.22 -36.34
CA ASP A 73 -21.66 40.47 -35.64
C ASP A 73 -21.03 39.29 -34.87
N ILE A 74 -21.62 38.99 -33.71
CA ILE A 74 -21.31 37.81 -32.90
C ILE A 74 -22.55 36.92 -32.90
N TYR A 75 -22.39 35.66 -33.28
CA TYR A 75 -23.51 34.71 -33.42
C TYR A 75 -23.54 33.62 -32.35
N VAL A 76 -22.64 33.70 -31.37
CA VAL A 76 -22.46 32.68 -30.33
C VAL A 76 -22.20 33.34 -28.99
N ASP A 77 -22.86 32.81 -27.96
CA ASP A 77 -22.63 33.18 -26.56
C ASP A 77 -21.51 32.34 -25.94
N GLU A 78 -20.85 32.88 -24.92
CA GLU A 78 -19.81 32.17 -24.19
C GLU A 78 -20.35 30.88 -23.54
N GLY A 79 -19.61 29.78 -23.67
CA GLY A 79 -20.00 28.47 -23.15
C GLY A 79 -21.02 27.71 -24.00
N ALA A 80 -21.52 28.30 -25.10
CA ALA A 80 -22.43 27.62 -26.01
C ALA A 80 -21.77 26.44 -26.75
N ILE A 81 -22.56 25.39 -27.02
CA ILE A 81 -22.12 24.25 -27.83
C ILE A 81 -22.28 24.62 -29.31
N VAL A 82 -21.19 24.48 -30.07
CA VAL A 82 -21.15 24.78 -31.51
C VAL A 82 -20.81 23.55 -32.34
N LYS A 83 -21.19 23.57 -33.61
CA LYS A 83 -20.88 22.50 -34.57
C LYS A 83 -19.86 22.97 -35.61
N LYS A 84 -19.13 22.02 -36.19
CA LYS A 84 -18.21 22.31 -37.31
C LYS A 84 -18.96 22.99 -38.46
N GLY A 85 -18.42 24.11 -38.92
CA GLY A 85 -19.00 24.91 -40.02
C GLY A 85 -20.05 25.93 -39.58
N GLN A 86 -20.42 25.98 -38.30
CA GLN A 86 -21.30 27.02 -37.78
C GLN A 86 -20.58 28.38 -37.79
N SER A 87 -21.24 29.41 -38.30
CA SER A 87 -20.74 30.78 -38.23
C SER A 87 -20.72 31.25 -36.77
N LEU A 88 -19.56 31.68 -36.30
CA LEU A 88 -19.37 32.18 -34.94
C LEU A 88 -19.30 33.72 -34.90
N PHE A 89 -18.59 34.30 -35.86
CA PHE A 89 -18.35 35.73 -35.98
C PHE A 89 -18.45 36.17 -37.43
N LYS A 90 -18.89 37.40 -37.66
CA LYS A 90 -18.78 38.08 -38.95
C LYS A 90 -17.73 39.18 -38.85
N ILE A 91 -16.75 39.15 -39.74
CA ILE A 91 -15.71 40.18 -39.81
C ILE A 91 -16.04 41.13 -40.97
N ASP A 92 -16.04 42.43 -40.70
CA ASP A 92 -16.10 43.49 -41.70
C ASP A 92 -14.67 43.83 -42.15
N SER A 93 -14.35 43.57 -43.41
CA SER A 93 -13.01 43.76 -43.99
C SER A 93 -13.11 44.36 -45.39
N PRO A 94 -13.09 45.70 -45.51
CA PRO A 94 -13.18 46.39 -46.79
C PRO A 94 -12.07 46.00 -47.78
N LEU A 95 -10.86 45.77 -47.27
CA LEU A 95 -9.71 45.36 -48.10
C LEU A 95 -9.90 43.96 -48.68
N ALA A 96 -10.42 43.02 -47.88
CA ALA A 96 -10.72 41.68 -48.38
C ALA A 96 -11.82 41.73 -49.45
N GLU A 97 -12.92 42.46 -49.22
CA GLU A 97 -14.02 42.60 -50.19
C GLU A 97 -13.55 43.22 -51.51
N GLN A 98 -12.68 44.25 -51.44
CA GLN A 98 -12.15 44.88 -52.64
C GLN A 98 -11.28 43.91 -53.46
N SER A 99 -10.41 43.12 -52.80
CA SER A 99 -9.56 42.14 -53.48
C SER A 99 -10.33 41.06 -54.23
N LEU A 100 -11.48 40.64 -53.70
CA LEU A 100 -12.36 39.65 -54.33
C LEU A 100 -13.07 40.21 -55.56
N THR A 101 -13.37 41.51 -55.57
CA THR A 101 -14.07 42.17 -56.67
C THR A 101 -13.12 42.56 -57.80
N SER A 102 -11.85 42.79 -57.50
CA SER A 102 -10.82 43.17 -58.48
C SER A 102 -10.18 41.99 -59.23
N ALA A 103 -10.49 40.75 -58.84
CA ALA A 103 -9.98 39.51 -59.45
C ALA A 103 -10.99 38.94 -60.46
#